data_AF-A0A496R0A5-F1
#
_entry.id   AF-A0A496R0A5-F1
#
_cell.length_a   1.000
_cell.length_b   1.000
_cell.length_c   1.000
_cell.angle_alpha   90.00
_cell.angle_beta   90.00
_cell.angle_gamma   90.00
#
_symmetry.space_group_name_H-M   'P 1'
#
loop_
_entity.id
_entity.type
_entity.pdbx_description
1 polymer ?
#
loop_
_entity_poly.entity_id
_entity_poly.type
_entity_poly.pdbx_seq_one_letter_code
_entity_poly.pdbx_strand_id
1 'polypeptide(L)'
;MEGANIKKRFDALVENRKTLEDTYQVIEKFVVPFRGEFFKPMAEEQEVDWRRREIFDSTAIMACQTLASSMQGSLTSPSVKWFTLGFKETALNESNEAMRWIEDCENKVYGALQDSDFNLEASEFYLDLSSYGTSILVEEVDDDD
;
A
#
# COMPACT_ATOMS: atom_id res chain seq x y z
N MET A 1 -22.53 -15.43 0.85
CA MET A 1 -21.73 -16.11 1.89
C MET A 1 -22.34 -15.68 3.23
N GLU A 2 -22.84 -16.60 4.05
CA GLU A 2 -23.53 -16.26 5.30
C GLU A 2 -22.55 -15.57 6.28
N GLY A 3 -22.92 -14.41 6.85
CA GLY A 3 -21.99 -13.55 7.59
C GLY A 3 -21.30 -14.23 8.79
N ALA A 4 -21.92 -15.25 9.36
CA ALA A 4 -21.33 -16.08 10.42
C ALA A 4 -20.05 -16.81 9.95
N ASN A 5 -20.02 -17.27 8.70
CA ASN A 5 -18.85 -17.96 8.14
C ASN A 5 -17.69 -16.99 7.89
N ILE A 6 -17.98 -15.74 7.53
CA ILE A 6 -16.95 -14.70 7.34
C ILE A 6 -16.28 -14.40 8.68
N LYS A 7 -17.06 -14.19 9.75
CA LYS A 7 -16.52 -13.94 11.10
C LYS A 7 -15.63 -15.09 11.57
N LYS A 8 -16.12 -16.33 11.46
CA LYS A 8 -15.33 -17.51 11.85
C LYS A 8 -14.01 -17.63 11.08
N ARG A 9 -14.02 -17.32 9.77
CA ARG A 9 -12.80 -17.32 8.96
C ARG A 9 -11.84 -16.19 9.37
N PHE A 10 -12.37 -15.00 9.63
CA PHE A 10 -11.58 -13.87 10.11
C PHE A 10 -10.89 -14.19 11.43
N ASP A 11 -11.61 -14.72 12.43
CA ASP A 11 -11.05 -15.06 13.73
C ASP A 11 -9.91 -16.07 13.63
N ALA A 12 -10.08 -17.11 12.80
CA ALA A 12 -9.04 -18.11 12.55
C ALA A 12 -7.78 -17.50 11.87
N LEU A 13 -7.96 -16.56 10.93
CA LEU A 13 -6.85 -15.87 10.28
C LEU A 13 -6.11 -14.91 11.23
N VAL A 14 -6.85 -14.22 12.09
CA VAL A 14 -6.27 -13.37 13.14
C VAL A 14 -5.41 -14.20 14.09
N GLU A 15 -5.90 -15.37 14.53
CA GLU A 15 -5.15 -16.27 15.40
C GLU A 15 -3.83 -16.74 14.76
N ASN A 16 -3.86 -17.10 13.47
CA ASN A 16 -2.65 -17.47 12.74
C ASN A 16 -1.63 -16.31 12.67
N ARG A 17 -2.12 -15.08 12.42
CA ARG A 17 -1.28 -13.88 12.32
C ARG A 17 -0.64 -13.50 13.67
N LYS A 18 -1.20 -13.90 14.82
CA LYS A 18 -0.64 -13.59 16.15
C LYS A 18 0.83 -13.98 16.31
N THR A 19 1.26 -15.03 15.60
CA THR A 19 2.66 -15.48 15.58
C THR A 19 3.65 -14.41 15.08
N LEU A 20 3.20 -13.41 14.33
CA LEU A 20 4.02 -12.32 13.78
C LEU A 20 3.99 -11.04 14.63
N GLU A 21 3.15 -10.96 15.67
CA GLU A 21 2.94 -9.72 16.42
C GLU A 21 4.23 -9.21 17.07
N ASP A 22 5.04 -10.10 17.66
CA ASP A 22 6.33 -9.74 18.24
C ASP A 22 7.28 -9.16 17.19
N THR A 23 7.26 -9.70 15.97
CA THR A 23 8.09 -9.20 14.86
C THR A 23 7.61 -7.83 14.41
N TYR A 24 6.30 -7.63 14.29
CA TYR A 24 5.70 -6.33 13.94
C TYR A 24 6.01 -5.27 14.98
N GLN A 25 6.01 -5.59 16.28
CA GLN A 25 6.43 -4.65 17.32
C GLN A 25 7.90 -4.23 17.19
N VAL A 26 8.78 -5.16 16.83
CA VAL A 26 10.21 -4.84 16.58
C VAL A 26 10.36 -3.94 15.35
N ILE A 27 9.63 -4.22 14.26
CA ILE A 27 9.63 -3.41 13.04
C ILE A 27 9.10 -1.99 13.31
N GLU A 28 7.97 -1.87 14.01
CA GLU A 28 7.40 -0.58 14.45
C GLU A 28 8.39 0.20 15.31
N LYS A 29 9.15 -0.49 16.16
CA LYS A 29 10.10 0.16 17.06
C LYS A 29 11.34 0.69 16.36
N PHE A 30 11.91 -0.05 15.41
CA PHE A 30 13.24 0.22 14.87
C PHE A 30 13.28 0.62 13.38
N VAL A 31 12.23 0.33 12.60
CA VAL A 31 12.22 0.54 11.15
C VAL A 31 11.21 1.62 10.75
N VAL A 32 10.00 1.57 11.28
CA VAL A 32 8.92 2.53 10.97
C VAL A 32 8.27 3.07 12.25
N PRO A 33 9.00 3.90 13.04
CA PRO A 33 8.45 4.47 14.26
C PRO A 33 7.17 5.26 13.96
N PHE A 34 6.18 5.16 14.86
CA PHE A 34 4.88 5.82 14.78
C PHE A 34 3.89 5.23 13.76
N ARG A 35 4.29 4.25 12.93
CA ARG A 35 3.35 3.51 12.07
C ARG A 35 2.76 2.33 12.84
N GLY A 36 1.52 2.48 13.29
CA GLY A 36 0.75 1.38 13.88
C GLY A 36 1.01 1.15 15.36
N GLU A 37 0.36 1.95 16.21
CA GLU A 37 0.25 1.71 17.66
C GLU A 37 -0.62 0.47 17.95
N PHE A 38 -0.26 -0.69 17.42
CA PHE A 38 -1.12 -1.88 17.38
C PHE A 38 -1.34 -2.53 18.75
N PHE A 39 -0.39 -2.39 19.69
CA PHE A 39 -0.32 -3.25 20.88
C PHE A 39 0.03 -2.53 22.18
N LYS A 40 0.14 -1.20 22.20
CA LYS A 40 0.31 -0.48 23.46
C LYS A 40 -1.07 -0.16 24.03
N PRO A 41 -1.50 -0.78 25.15
CA PRO A 41 -2.56 -0.19 25.93
C PRO A 41 -2.04 1.19 26.37
N MET A 42 -2.63 2.28 25.86
CA MET A 42 -2.44 3.59 26.48
C MET A 42 -2.92 3.44 27.92
N ALA A 43 -1.99 3.26 28.86
CA ALA A 43 -2.32 3.09 30.27
C ALA A 43 -2.91 4.40 30.84
N GLU A 44 -2.51 5.55 30.26
CA GLU A 44 -3.03 6.87 30.59
C GLU A 44 -3.10 7.77 29.35
N GLU A 45 -4.16 8.57 29.24
CA GLU A 45 -4.46 9.52 28.14
C GLU A 45 -3.38 10.61 27.93
N GLN A 46 -2.40 10.70 28.84
CA GLN A 46 -1.34 11.72 28.85
C GLN A 46 0.08 11.17 28.75
N GLU A 47 0.27 9.86 28.56
CA GLU A 47 1.61 9.28 28.43
C GLU A 47 2.17 9.51 27.03
N VAL A 48 2.81 10.67 26.81
CA VAL A 48 3.62 10.91 25.63
C VAL A 48 4.98 10.27 25.87
N ASP A 49 5.35 9.25 25.08
CA ASP A 49 6.72 8.72 25.08
C ASP A 49 7.64 9.71 24.34
N TRP A 50 8.08 10.75 25.06
CA TRP A 50 8.87 11.87 24.51
C TRP A 50 10.26 11.45 24.04
N ARG A 51 10.73 10.23 24.35
CA ARG A 51 12.05 9.72 23.96
C ARG A 51 12.02 8.20 23.81
N ARG A 52 11.82 7.69 22.58
CA ARG A 52 12.27 6.33 22.22
C ARG A 52 13.80 6.25 22.30
N ARG A 53 14.34 6.03 23.51
CA ARG A 53 15.78 6.01 23.82
C ARG A 53 16.56 4.83 23.21
N GLU A 54 15.89 4.01 22.41
CA GLU A 54 16.42 2.75 21.87
C GLU A 54 16.80 2.85 20.39
N ILE A 55 16.41 3.93 19.71
CA ILE A 55 16.89 4.23 18.35
C ILE A 55 18.17 5.05 18.49
N PHE A 56 19.32 4.38 18.31
CA PHE A 56 20.63 5.03 18.40
C PHE A 56 21.09 5.67 17.09
N ASP A 57 20.55 5.20 15.96
CA ASP A 57 20.88 5.68 14.62
C ASP A 57 19.71 5.45 13.65
N SER A 58 19.65 6.25 12.57
CA SER A 58 18.55 6.25 11.60
C SER A 58 18.75 5.31 10.40
N THR A 59 19.82 4.51 10.34
CA THR A 59 20.12 3.66 9.18
C THR A 59 18.95 2.78 8.74
N ALA A 60 18.29 2.07 9.66
CA ALA A 60 17.18 1.17 9.33
C ALA A 60 15.96 1.93 8.76
N ILE A 61 15.61 3.06 9.38
CA ILE A 61 14.50 3.92 8.95
C ILE A 61 14.78 4.47 7.55
N MET A 62 15.98 5.04 7.35
CA MET A 62 16.38 5.62 6.07
C MET A 62 16.46 4.56 4.96
N ALA A 63 16.97 3.36 5.28
CA ALA A 63 17.05 2.26 4.32
C ALA A 63 15.65 1.82 3.86
N CYS A 64 14.70 1.69 4.80
CA CYS A 64 13.32 1.34 4.48
C CYS A 64 12.63 2.40 3.62
N GLN A 65 12.76 3.69 3.98
CA GLN A 65 12.21 4.80 3.20
C GLN A 65 12.82 4.90 1.80
N THR A 66 14.13 4.64 1.69
CA THR A 66 14.83 4.64 0.40
C THR A 66 14.37 3.48 -0.48
N LEU A 67 14.19 2.28 0.09
CA LEU A 67 13.65 1.14 -0.63
C LEU A 67 12.23 1.40 -1.13
N ALA A 68 11.34 1.89 -0.27
CA ALA A 68 9.96 2.22 -0.63
C ALA A 68 9.90 3.28 -1.73
N SER A 69 10.67 4.37 -1.60
CA SER A 69 10.78 5.42 -2.62
C SER A 69 11.29 4.87 -3.95
N SER A 70 12.28 3.98 -3.92
CA SER A 70 12.84 3.34 -5.11
C SER A 70 11.82 2.43 -5.80
N MET A 71 11.02 1.68 -5.03
CA MET A 71 9.93 0.86 -5.56
C MET A 71 8.87 1.71 -6.24
N GLN A 72 8.39 2.77 -5.57
CA GLN A 72 7.40 3.67 -6.15
C GLN A 72 7.93 4.34 -7.42
N GLY A 73 9.17 4.84 -7.39
CA GLY A 73 9.78 5.47 -8.56
C GLY A 73 9.99 4.52 -9.74
N SER A 74 10.17 3.22 -9.49
CA SER A 74 10.43 2.22 -10.54
C SER A 74 9.16 1.56 -11.08
N LEU A 75 8.13 1.38 -10.24
CA LEU A 75 6.93 0.61 -10.59
C LEU A 75 5.74 1.49 -10.92
N THR A 76 5.51 2.54 -10.14
CA THR A 76 4.32 3.40 -10.25
C THR A 76 4.71 4.87 -10.07
N SER A 77 5.65 5.31 -10.91
CA SER A 77 6.14 6.68 -10.84
C SER A 77 4.99 7.66 -11.06
N PRO A 78 4.82 8.70 -10.22
CA PRO A 78 3.83 9.75 -10.47
C PRO A 78 4.19 10.61 -11.70
N SER A 79 5.46 10.58 -12.10
CA SER A 79 6.00 11.44 -13.16
C SER A 79 5.81 10.89 -14.57
N VAL A 80 5.62 9.58 -14.71
CA VAL A 80 5.55 8.90 -16.02
C VAL A 80 4.47 7.83 -15.97
N LYS A 81 3.68 7.73 -17.04
CA LYS A 81 2.71 6.64 -17.19
C LYS A 81 3.43 5.28 -17.17
N TRP A 82 3.08 4.48 -16.17
CA TRP A 82 3.77 3.22 -15.84
C TRP A 82 3.06 1.97 -16.38
N PHE A 83 1.96 2.13 -17.11
CA PHE A 83 1.27 1.03 -17.79
C PHE A 83 0.83 1.45 -19.20
N THR A 84 0.54 0.45 -20.03
CA THR A 84 -0.12 0.65 -21.32
C THR A 84 -1.19 -0.42 -21.55
N LEU A 85 -2.22 -0.08 -22.31
CA LEU A 85 -3.30 -0.99 -22.69
C LEU A 85 -3.12 -1.47 -24.13
N GLY A 86 -3.34 -2.77 -24.35
CA GLY A 86 -3.27 -3.39 -25.67
C GLY A 86 -4.36 -4.42 -25.87
N PHE A 87 -4.83 -4.59 -27.11
CA PHE A 87 -5.79 -5.63 -27.41
C PHE A 87 -5.12 -7.00 -27.37
N LYS A 88 -5.84 -7.98 -26.83
CA LYS A 88 -5.43 -9.39 -26.89
C LYS A 88 -5.46 -9.93 -28.33
N GLU A 89 -6.38 -9.43 -29.15
CA GLU A 89 -6.50 -9.81 -30.57
C GLU A 89 -5.55 -8.97 -31.42
N THR A 90 -4.56 -9.62 -32.03
CA THR A 90 -3.47 -8.93 -32.75
C THR A 90 -3.95 -8.10 -33.95
N ALA A 91 -5.02 -8.54 -34.63
CA ALA A 91 -5.59 -7.82 -35.77
C ALA A 91 -6.12 -6.42 -35.39
N LEU A 92 -6.62 -6.26 -34.15
CA LEU A 92 -7.07 -4.95 -33.66
C LEU A 92 -5.91 -4.00 -33.41
N ASN A 93 -4.73 -4.51 -33.05
CA ASN A 93 -3.53 -3.68 -32.85
C ASN A 93 -2.98 -3.12 -34.18
N GLU A 94 -3.39 -3.66 -35.34
CA GLU A 94 -3.04 -3.13 -36.66
C GLU A 94 -4.01 -2.01 -37.12
N SER A 95 -5.17 -1.91 -36.47
CA SER A 95 -6.18 -0.87 -36.78
C SER A 95 -5.86 0.42 -36.05
N ASN A 96 -5.64 1.50 -36.81
CA ASN A 96 -5.38 2.83 -36.25
C ASN A 96 -6.55 3.33 -35.39
N GLU A 97 -7.79 3.01 -35.79
CA GLU A 97 -9.00 3.42 -35.05
C GLU A 97 -9.09 2.72 -33.68
N ALA A 98 -8.84 1.40 -33.66
CA ALA A 98 -8.84 0.64 -32.42
C ALA A 98 -7.72 1.10 -31.48
N MET A 99 -6.52 1.35 -32.02
CA MET A 99 -5.39 1.86 -31.24
C MET A 99 -5.66 3.24 -30.62
N ARG A 100 -6.34 4.16 -31.33
CA ARG A 100 -6.76 5.44 -30.74
C ARG A 100 -7.75 5.24 -29.59
N TRP A 101 -8.71 4.34 -29.78
CA TRP A 101 -9.72 4.08 -28.75
C TRP A 101 -9.10 3.50 -27.46
N ILE A 102 -8.13 2.58 -27.58
CA ILE A 102 -7.48 2.00 -26.41
C ILE A 102 -6.54 2.98 -25.72
N GLU A 103 -5.89 3.88 -26.47
CA GLU A 103 -5.10 4.99 -25.92
C GLU A 103 -6.00 5.97 -25.14
N ASP A 104 -7.19 6.29 -25.66
CA ASP A 104 -8.19 7.10 -24.95
C ASP A 104 -8.65 6.41 -23.65
N CYS A 105 -8.86 5.10 -23.68
CA CYS A 105 -9.21 4.33 -22.48
C CYS A 105 -8.06 4.33 -21.47
N GLU A 106 -6.81 4.14 -21.92
CA GLU A 106 -5.62 4.18 -21.09
C GLU A 106 -5.46 5.54 -20.40
N ASN A 107 -5.72 6.64 -21.12
CA ASN A 107 -5.71 7.99 -20.57
C ASN A 107 -6.80 8.20 -19.50
N LYS A 108 -8.00 7.64 -19.70
CA LYS A 108 -9.09 7.71 -18.72
C LYS A 108 -8.78 6.93 -17.45
N VAL A 109 -8.25 5.71 -17.58
CA VAL A 109 -7.84 4.91 -16.42
C VAL A 109 -6.71 5.60 -15.65
N TYR A 110 -5.72 6.15 -16.36
CA TYR A 110 -4.65 6.90 -15.71
C TYR A 110 -5.19 8.15 -15.00
N GLY A 111 -6.14 8.86 -15.63
CA GLY A 111 -6.82 10.00 -15.01
C GLY A 111 -7.55 9.63 -13.71
N ALA A 112 -8.37 8.57 -13.75
CA ALA A 112 -9.10 8.09 -12.58
C ALA A 112 -8.17 7.76 -11.39
N LEU A 113 -7.05 7.08 -11.66
CA LEU A 113 -6.05 6.79 -10.62
C LEU A 113 -5.40 8.06 -10.04
N GLN A 114 -5.15 9.08 -10.87
CA GLN A 114 -4.62 10.35 -10.38
C GLN A 114 -5.63 11.10 -9.53
N ASP A 115 -6.91 11.07 -9.91
CA ASP A 115 -8.00 11.74 -9.20
C ASP A 115 -8.34 11.05 -7.87
N SER A 116 -8.06 9.74 -7.74
CA SER A 116 -8.27 8.95 -6.52
C SER A 116 -7.12 9.03 -5.51
N ASP A 117 -6.22 10.02 -5.61
CA ASP A 117 -5.01 10.17 -4.77
C ASP A 117 -4.09 8.92 -4.73
N PHE A 118 -4.10 8.10 -5.79
CA PHE A 118 -3.36 6.83 -5.83
C PHE A 118 -1.87 6.96 -5.49
N ASN A 119 -1.22 8.07 -5.88
CA ASN A 119 0.22 8.21 -5.63
C ASN A 119 0.56 8.32 -4.13
N LEU A 120 -0.33 8.93 -3.34
CA LEU A 120 -0.15 9.04 -1.91
C LEU A 120 -0.31 7.66 -1.27
N GLU A 121 -1.40 6.99 -1.58
CA GLU A 121 -1.72 5.65 -1.06
C GLU A 121 -0.69 4.60 -1.50
N ALA A 122 -0.19 4.67 -2.74
CA ALA A 122 0.87 3.80 -3.23
C ALA A 122 2.19 4.01 -2.45
N SER A 123 2.50 5.25 -2.05
CA SER A 123 3.70 5.54 -1.25
C SER A 123 3.65 4.84 0.11
N GLU A 124 2.51 4.97 0.79
CA GLU A 124 2.22 4.33 2.07
C GLU A 124 2.20 2.80 1.93
N PHE A 125 1.60 2.30 0.85
CA PHE A 125 1.58 0.87 0.51
C PHE A 125 2.99 0.29 0.38
N TYR A 126 3.90 0.94 -0.36
CA TYR A 126 5.27 0.46 -0.52
C TYR A 126 6.08 0.53 0.77
N LEU A 127 5.79 1.51 1.63
CA LEU A 127 6.43 1.63 2.94
C LEU A 127 6.00 0.49 3.87
N ASP A 128 4.72 0.15 3.91
CA ASP A 128 4.19 -0.98 4.70
C ASP A 128 4.67 -2.32 4.14
N LEU A 129 4.74 -2.45 2.80
CA LEU A 129 5.29 -3.63 2.15
C LEU A 129 6.78 -3.82 2.45
N SER A 130 7.57 -2.73 2.45
CA SER A 130 9.01 -2.78 2.74
C SER A 130 9.33 -3.03 4.22
N SER A 131 8.42 -2.64 5.11
CA SER A 131 8.60 -2.79 6.56
C SER A 131 8.00 -4.08 7.08
N TYR A 132 6.67 -4.21 7.04
CA TYR A 132 5.91 -5.35 7.58
C TYR A 132 5.89 -6.56 6.65
N GLY A 133 6.33 -6.41 5.39
CA GLY A 133 6.31 -7.47 4.38
C GLY A 133 4.93 -7.73 3.78
N THR A 134 3.90 -6.99 4.22
CA THR A 134 2.54 -7.09 3.74
C THR A 134 1.91 -5.71 3.75
N SER A 135 1.13 -5.41 2.71
CA SER A 135 0.33 -4.21 2.61
C SER A 135 -0.89 -4.50 1.74
N ILE A 136 -1.94 -3.71 1.92
CA ILE A 136 -3.22 -3.86 1.23
C ILE A 136 -3.60 -2.48 0.70
N LEU A 137 -3.89 -2.41 -0.60
CA LEU A 137 -4.44 -1.24 -1.26
C LEU A 137 -5.81 -1.64 -1.83
N VAL A 138 -6.81 -0.78 -1.65
CA VAL A 138 -8.16 -0.98 -2.17
C VAL A 138 -8.57 0.29 -2.91
N GLU A 139 -9.10 0.11 -4.11
CA GLU A 139 -9.73 1.15 -4.90
C GLU A 139 -11.21 0.76 -5.04
N GLU A 140 -12.10 1.64 -4.62
CA GLU A 140 -13.55 1.44 -4.68
C GLU A 140 -14.14 2.45 -5.66
N VAL A 141 -15.19 2.03 -6.35
CA VAL A 141 -15.95 2.94 -7.21
C VAL A 141 -16.77 3.85 -6.30
N ASP A 142 -16.72 5.15 -6.55
CA ASP A 142 -17.63 6.07 -5.88
C ASP A 142 -19.05 5.84 -6.42
N ASP A 143 -19.96 5.43 -5.55
CA ASP A 143 -21.35 5.12 -5.90
C ASP A 143 -22.21 6.40 -6.07
N ASP A 144 -21.65 7.58 -5.77
CA ASP A 144 -22.36 8.87 -5.79
C ASP A 144 -22.29 9.64 -7.15
N ASP A 145 -21.67 9.06 -8.20
CA ASP A 145 -21.65 9.56 -9.61
C ASP A 145 -22.27 8.60 -10.65
#